data_AF-A0A0C3B3A7-F1
#
_entry.id   AF-A0A0C3B3A7-F1
#
_cell.length_a   1.000
_cell.length_b   1.000
_cell.length_c   1.000
_cell.angle_alpha   90.00
_cell.angle_beta   90.00
_cell.angle_gamma   90.00
#
_symmetry.space_group_name_H-M   'P 1'
#
loop_
_entity.id
_entity.type
_entity.pdbx_description
1 polymer ?
#
loop_
_entity_poly.entity_id
_entity_poly.type
_entity_poly.pdbx_seq_one_letter_code
_entity_poly.pdbx_strand_id
1 'polypeptide(L)'
;MRLVANMPIVGETHEALMGRADVAPRLHTINYNGEYYASVLLASRPIERICVNAFNHPTLEVEVWSLHNDIVRSPGTLTHLLMLGVYRWILDGTERDPTPYRNLKFVGTINIYIYEEDGMTTEMHALQSLNALEAIEIDTNPWYGDQYMLENRVSEQLFSPGCSFLGLIEERHPFLRRVILSTRHLIRRDSPKDALSTLWEKRGTWTSTMVPYLEYWDILCGSLDKL
;
A
#
# COMPACT_ATOMS: atom_id res chain seq x y z
N MET A 1 -1.05 25.75 24.81
CA MET A 1 -0.18 26.43 23.82
C MET A 1 -1.08 26.91 22.69
N ARG A 2 -1.35 28.23 22.62
CA ARG A 2 -2.20 28.81 21.57
C ARG A 2 -1.34 29.00 20.31
N LEU A 3 -1.73 28.37 19.21
CA LEU A 3 -1.19 28.69 17.89
C LEU A 3 -1.65 30.11 17.52
N VAL A 4 -0.72 31.06 17.59
CA VAL A 4 -0.91 32.38 16.98
C VAL A 4 -0.72 32.16 15.48
N ALA A 5 -1.82 32.09 14.74
CA ALA A 5 -1.80 32.12 13.29
C ALA A 5 -1.36 33.53 12.87
N ASN A 6 -0.11 33.66 12.43
CA ASN A 6 0.30 34.84 11.67
C ASN A 6 -0.57 34.88 10.42
N MET A 7 -1.36 35.95 10.26
CA MET A 7 -2.15 36.16 9.06
C MET A 7 -1.24 36.15 7.82
N PRO A 8 -1.67 35.53 6.71
CA PRO A 8 -0.89 35.52 5.48
C PRO A 8 -0.65 36.93 4.98
N ILE A 9 0.59 37.19 4.54
CA ILE A 9 0.99 38.40 3.82
C ILE A 9 0.12 38.45 2.56
N VAL A 10 -0.60 39.55 2.38
CA VAL A 10 -1.45 39.81 1.20
C VAL A 10 -0.57 39.73 -0.05
N GLY A 11 -0.63 38.60 -0.77
CA GLY A 11 0.09 38.39 -2.03
C GLY A 11 0.71 37.01 -2.26
N GLU A 12 0.85 36.16 -1.23
CA GLU A 12 1.32 34.78 -1.45
C GLU A 12 0.20 33.91 -2.02
N THR A 13 0.46 33.23 -3.15
CA THR A 13 -0.46 32.20 -3.66
C THR A 13 -0.52 31.04 -2.66
N HIS A 14 -1.66 30.36 -2.56
CA HIS A 14 -1.79 29.15 -1.72
C HIS A 14 -0.71 28.11 -2.03
N GLU A 15 -0.27 28.06 -3.29
CA GLU A 15 0.86 27.25 -3.75
C GLU A 15 2.18 27.61 -3.05
N ALA A 16 2.55 28.89 -3.06
CA ALA A 16 3.75 29.36 -2.37
C ALA A 16 3.69 29.04 -0.87
N LEU A 17 2.51 29.17 -0.27
CA LEU A 17 2.30 28.84 1.14
C LEU A 17 2.57 27.36 1.43
N MET A 18 2.02 26.44 0.63
CA MET A 18 2.16 24.99 0.84
C MET A 18 3.59 24.49 0.64
N GLY A 19 4.37 25.14 -0.23
CA GLY A 19 5.78 24.82 -0.43
C GLY A 19 6.69 25.18 0.75
N ARG A 20 6.27 26.07 1.65
CA ARG A 20 7.11 26.52 2.77
C ARG A 20 7.30 25.43 3.81
N ALA A 21 8.54 25.19 4.23
CA ALA A 21 8.88 24.15 5.21
C ALA A 21 8.20 24.31 6.59
N ASP A 22 7.70 25.51 6.93
CA ASP A 22 7.00 25.78 8.20
C ASP A 22 5.51 25.41 8.18
N VAL A 23 4.94 25.08 7.02
CA VAL A 23 3.55 24.62 6.89
C VAL A 23 3.49 23.10 7.07
N ALA A 24 2.84 22.63 8.13
CA ALA A 24 2.76 21.20 8.48
C ALA A 24 4.14 20.49 8.55
N PRO A 25 5.12 21.02 9.32
CA PRO A 25 6.51 20.52 9.34
C PRO A 25 6.64 19.10 9.93
N ARG A 26 5.60 18.61 10.61
CA ARG A 26 5.53 17.28 11.22
C ARG A 26 4.69 16.29 10.41
N LEU A 27 4.27 16.67 9.20
CA LEU A 27 3.57 15.77 8.30
C LEU A 27 4.55 14.71 7.80
N HIS A 28 4.29 13.46 8.20
CA HIS A 28 5.07 12.27 7.83
C HIS A 28 4.19 11.18 7.18
N THR A 29 2.87 11.41 7.15
CA THR A 29 1.88 10.50 6.58
C THR A 29 0.96 11.30 5.67
N ILE A 30 0.64 10.80 4.48
CA ILE A 30 -0.24 11.47 3.53
C ILE A 30 -1.19 10.49 2.85
N ASN A 31 -2.43 10.95 2.62
CA ASN A 31 -3.33 10.36 1.64
C ASN A 31 -3.10 11.06 0.31
N TYR A 32 -2.41 10.40 -0.62
CA TYR A 32 -2.06 10.92 -1.92
C TYR A 32 -3.20 10.64 -2.91
N ASN A 33 -3.77 11.71 -3.46
CA ASN A 33 -4.86 11.67 -4.42
C ASN A 33 -4.45 12.16 -5.82
N GLY A 34 -3.15 12.35 -6.07
CA GLY A 34 -2.64 12.88 -7.35
C GLY A 34 -2.88 14.38 -7.58
N GLU A 35 -3.56 15.07 -6.67
CA GLU A 35 -3.76 16.51 -6.80
C GLU A 35 -2.48 17.29 -6.51
N TYR A 36 -2.38 18.47 -7.12
CA TYR A 36 -1.22 19.35 -7.03
C TYR A 36 -0.72 19.57 -5.59
N TYR A 37 -1.63 19.83 -4.64
CA TYR A 37 -1.24 20.07 -3.25
C TYR A 37 -0.67 18.83 -2.56
N ALA A 38 -1.18 17.63 -2.86
CA ALA A 38 -0.63 16.39 -2.33
C ALA A 38 0.78 16.15 -2.87
N SER A 39 1.02 16.42 -4.15
CA SER A 39 2.36 16.39 -4.77
C SER A 39 3.33 17.39 -4.13
N VAL A 40 2.90 18.64 -3.92
CA VAL A 40 3.74 19.66 -3.26
C VAL A 40 4.10 19.23 -1.84
N LEU A 41 3.14 18.75 -1.05
CA LEU A 41 3.39 18.26 0.30
C LEU A 41 4.34 17.06 0.30
N LEU A 42 4.11 16.08 -0.57
CA LEU A 42 4.96 14.89 -0.68
C LEU A 42 6.40 15.25 -1.05
N ALA A 43 6.59 16.14 -2.02
CA ALA A 43 7.93 16.55 -2.46
C ALA A 43 8.66 17.45 -1.45
N SER A 44 7.96 18.07 -0.50
CA SER A 44 8.54 19.09 0.39
C SER A 44 8.55 18.72 1.87
N ARG A 45 8.01 17.56 2.26
CA ARG A 45 7.94 17.10 3.65
C ARG A 45 8.59 15.74 3.79
N PRO A 46 9.11 15.39 4.99
CA PRO A 46 9.69 14.08 5.24
C PRO A 46 8.60 13.01 5.36
N ILE A 47 7.86 12.77 4.28
CA ILE A 47 6.79 11.77 4.24
C ILE A 47 7.43 10.38 4.26
N GLU A 48 7.01 9.59 5.24
CA GLU A 48 7.42 8.20 5.42
C GLU A 48 6.32 7.21 5.02
N ARG A 49 5.05 7.66 5.04
CA ARG A 49 3.88 6.80 4.87
C ARG A 49 2.92 7.40 3.84
N ILE A 50 2.67 6.66 2.77
CA ILE A 50 1.77 7.07 1.70
C ILE A 50 0.65 6.04 1.60
N CYS A 51 -0.58 6.52 1.67
CA CYS A 51 -1.75 5.79 1.17
C CYS A 51 -2.19 6.47 -0.12
N VAL A 52 -2.32 5.72 -1.21
CA VAL A 52 -2.83 6.24 -2.47
C VAL A 52 -4.33 5.98 -2.53
N ASN A 53 -5.10 7.08 -2.62
CA ASN A 53 -6.54 7.07 -2.82
C ASN A 53 -7.30 6.17 -1.83
N ALA A 54 -7.33 6.58 -0.55
CA ALA A 54 -7.99 5.83 0.53
C ALA A 54 -9.50 5.52 0.34
N PHE A 55 -10.16 6.12 -0.66
CA PHE A 55 -11.63 6.15 -0.77
C PHE A 55 -12.21 5.28 -1.90
N ASN A 56 -11.54 4.18 -2.26
CA ASN A 56 -12.06 3.18 -3.23
C ASN A 56 -12.41 3.74 -4.62
N HIS A 57 -11.87 4.89 -5.00
CA HIS A 57 -11.93 5.31 -6.39
C HIS A 57 -10.87 4.52 -7.16
N PRO A 58 -11.20 3.85 -8.28
CA PRO A 58 -10.18 3.29 -9.14
C PRO A 58 -9.29 4.47 -9.56
N THR A 59 -8.08 4.51 -9.00
CA THR A 59 -7.04 5.47 -9.40
C THR A 59 -6.92 5.36 -10.91
N LEU A 60 -7.10 6.48 -11.61
CA LEU A 60 -6.77 6.52 -13.02
C LEU A 60 -5.26 6.28 -13.12
N GLU A 61 -4.81 5.45 -14.07
CA GLU A 61 -3.37 5.19 -14.27
C GLU A 61 -2.55 6.49 -14.30
N VAL A 62 -3.14 7.57 -14.85
CA VAL A 62 -2.61 8.94 -14.95
C VAL A 62 -2.20 9.54 -13.60
N GLU A 63 -2.92 9.25 -12.51
CA GLU A 63 -2.65 9.79 -11.16
C GLU A 63 -1.40 9.16 -10.51
N VAL A 64 -0.97 7.99 -11.00
CA VAL A 64 0.15 7.24 -10.45
C VAL A 64 1.47 7.67 -11.12
N TRP A 65 1.47 8.08 -12.39
CA TRP A 65 2.69 8.43 -13.14
C TRP A 65 3.57 9.50 -12.48
N SER A 66 2.98 10.49 -11.81
CA SER A 66 3.73 11.54 -11.08
C SER A 66 4.24 11.08 -9.72
N LEU A 67 3.62 10.07 -9.11
CA LEU A 67 3.92 9.65 -7.74
C LEU A 67 5.39 9.26 -7.55
N HIS A 68 6.00 8.59 -8.53
CA HIS A 68 7.42 8.22 -8.45
C HIS A 68 8.30 9.46 -8.38
N ASN A 69 8.05 10.45 -9.24
CA ASN A 69 8.82 11.69 -9.25
C ASN A 69 8.61 12.49 -7.96
N ASP A 70 7.41 12.43 -7.35
CA ASP A 70 7.14 13.07 -6.07
C ASP A 70 7.86 12.36 -4.91
N ILE A 71 7.87 11.02 -4.90
CA ILE A 71 8.59 10.19 -3.93
C ILE A 71 10.11 10.46 -4.01
N VAL A 72 10.69 10.51 -5.21
CA VAL A 72 12.12 10.78 -5.42
C VAL A 72 12.50 12.16 -4.87
N ARG A 73 11.60 13.15 -4.98
CA ARG A 73 11.82 14.51 -4.47
C ARG A 73 11.59 14.63 -2.96
N SER A 74 10.84 13.72 -2.36
CA SER A 74 10.56 13.73 -0.93
C SER A 74 11.87 13.67 -0.14
N PRO A 75 12.10 14.57 0.84
CA PRO A 75 13.23 14.47 1.75
C PRO A 75 13.07 13.33 2.77
N GLY A 76 11.92 12.65 2.79
CA GLY A 76 11.60 11.57 3.72
C GLY A 76 12.19 10.23 3.32
N THR A 77 12.19 9.30 4.27
CA THR A 77 12.48 7.89 3.99
C THR A 77 11.16 7.13 3.91
N LEU A 78 10.77 6.74 2.70
CA LEU A 78 9.54 5.99 2.49
C LEU A 78 9.64 4.61 3.15
N THR A 79 8.69 4.32 4.04
CA THR A 79 8.57 3.04 4.75
C THR A 79 7.26 2.33 4.46
N HIS A 80 6.20 3.07 4.12
CA HIS A 80 4.89 2.49 3.82
C HIS A 80 4.37 3.06 2.50
N LEU A 81 3.99 2.18 1.58
CA LEU A 81 3.31 2.53 0.33
C LEU A 81 2.09 1.64 0.18
N LEU A 82 0.94 2.14 0.63
CA LEU A 82 -0.34 1.43 0.52
C LEU A 82 -1.09 1.93 -0.70
N MET A 83 -1.09 1.11 -1.76
CA MET A 83 -1.83 1.38 -2.98
C MET A 83 -2.36 0.07 -3.56
N LEU A 84 -3.43 0.17 -4.32
CA LEU A 84 -4.02 -0.97 -5.01
C LEU A 84 -3.18 -1.35 -6.24
N GLY A 85 -2.91 -2.63 -6.45
CA GLY A 85 -2.13 -3.08 -7.61
C GLY A 85 -0.67 -2.59 -7.58
N VAL A 86 -0.07 -2.54 -6.40
CA VAL A 86 1.26 -1.95 -6.16
C VAL A 86 2.40 -2.68 -6.85
N TYR A 87 2.22 -3.97 -7.17
CA TYR A 87 3.25 -4.84 -7.72
C TYR A 87 3.97 -4.26 -8.95
N ARG A 88 3.23 -3.96 -10.02
CA ARG A 88 3.83 -3.45 -11.27
C ARG A 88 4.52 -2.11 -11.03
N TRP A 89 3.90 -1.28 -10.20
CA TRP A 89 4.43 0.03 -9.86
C TRP A 89 5.78 -0.03 -9.13
N ILE A 90 5.92 -0.96 -8.17
CA ILE A 90 7.18 -1.17 -7.46
C ILE A 90 8.24 -1.74 -8.39
N LEU A 91 7.88 -2.68 -9.27
CA LEU A 91 8.83 -3.24 -10.23
C LEU A 91 9.40 -2.12 -11.12
N ASP A 92 8.53 -1.38 -11.82
CA ASP A 92 8.93 -0.28 -12.70
C ASP A 92 9.70 0.82 -11.94
N GLY A 93 9.24 1.17 -10.74
CA GLY A 93 9.86 2.17 -9.89
C GLY A 93 11.26 1.78 -9.43
N THR A 94 11.45 0.53 -9.00
CA THR A 94 12.75 0.02 -8.52
C THR A 94 13.75 -0.23 -9.64
N GLU A 95 13.30 -0.61 -10.84
CA GLU A 95 14.15 -0.67 -12.03
C GLU A 95 14.65 0.71 -12.45
N ARG A 96 13.80 1.74 -12.31
CA ARG A 96 14.15 3.12 -12.65
C ARG A 96 15.04 3.81 -11.63
N ASP A 97 14.67 3.75 -10.35
CA ASP A 97 15.48 4.23 -9.22
C ASP A 97 15.11 3.45 -7.95
N PRO A 98 15.96 2.51 -7.49
CA PRO A 98 15.67 1.70 -6.31
C PRO A 98 15.80 2.48 -4.99
N THR A 99 16.47 3.63 -4.99
CA THR A 99 16.87 4.36 -3.78
C THR A 99 15.69 4.73 -2.87
N PRO A 100 14.56 5.27 -3.39
CA PRO A 100 13.44 5.67 -2.55
C PRO A 100 12.71 4.48 -1.91
N TYR A 101 12.83 3.29 -2.49
CA TYR A 101 12.06 2.10 -2.11
C TYR A 101 12.80 1.13 -1.18
N ARG A 102 14.11 1.32 -1.01
CA ARG A 102 14.99 0.40 -0.24
C ARG A 102 14.56 0.18 1.22
N ASN A 103 13.82 1.13 1.80
CA ASN A 103 13.37 1.10 3.19
C ASN A 103 11.88 0.76 3.33
N LEU A 104 11.22 0.34 2.23
CA LEU A 104 9.83 -0.09 2.28
C LEU A 104 9.68 -1.31 3.21
N LYS A 105 8.87 -1.11 4.24
CA LYS A 105 8.49 -2.10 5.24
C LYS A 105 7.08 -2.63 5.01
N PHE A 106 6.19 -1.77 4.50
CA PHE A 106 4.84 -2.16 4.18
C PHE A 106 4.52 -1.77 2.74
N VAL A 107 4.19 -2.78 1.95
CA VAL A 107 3.64 -2.62 0.60
C VAL A 107 2.15 -2.99 0.59
N GLY A 108 1.34 -2.15 -0.05
CA GLY A 108 -0.10 -2.33 -0.18
C GLY A 108 -0.50 -3.56 -0.99
N THR A 109 -1.70 -3.53 -1.57
CA THR A 109 -2.28 -4.69 -2.21
C THR A 109 -1.55 -5.12 -3.49
N ILE A 110 -1.07 -6.35 -3.47
CA ILE A 110 -0.65 -7.13 -4.63
C ILE A 110 -1.89 -7.88 -5.14
N ASN A 111 -2.29 -7.61 -6.38
CA ASN A 111 -3.38 -8.34 -7.02
C ASN A 111 -2.81 -9.64 -7.60
N ILE A 112 -3.31 -10.78 -7.15
CA ILE A 112 -2.86 -12.07 -7.65
C ILE A 112 -3.86 -12.55 -8.70
N TYR A 113 -3.43 -12.49 -9.96
CA TYR A 113 -4.24 -12.84 -11.13
C TYR A 113 -4.34 -14.35 -11.35
N ILE A 114 -3.40 -15.12 -10.81
CA ILE A 114 -3.28 -16.57 -10.98
C ILE A 114 -3.29 -17.20 -9.59
N TYR A 115 -4.35 -17.95 -9.28
CA TYR A 115 -4.59 -18.63 -8.00
C TYR A 115 -3.60 -19.75 -7.69
N GLU A 116 -2.84 -20.16 -8.69
CA GLU A 116 -1.83 -21.19 -8.55
C GLU A 116 -0.60 -20.61 -7.84
N GLU A 117 -0.02 -21.42 -6.97
CA GLU A 117 1.13 -21.06 -6.14
C GLU A 117 2.34 -20.56 -6.97
N ASP A 118 2.48 -21.07 -8.19
CA ASP A 118 3.50 -20.66 -9.16
C ASP A 118 3.33 -19.20 -9.62
N GLY A 119 2.08 -18.74 -9.80
CA GLY A 119 1.77 -17.35 -10.14
C GLY A 119 2.21 -16.41 -9.03
N MET A 120 1.93 -16.78 -7.78
CA MET A 120 2.34 -16.00 -6.61
C MET A 120 3.85 -15.99 -6.40
N THR A 121 4.50 -17.11 -6.67
CA THR A 121 5.96 -17.23 -6.65
C THR A 121 6.62 -16.23 -7.61
N THR A 122 6.01 -16.01 -8.77
CA THR A 122 6.48 -15.04 -9.77
C THR A 122 6.27 -13.61 -9.29
N GLU A 123 5.09 -13.28 -8.77
CA GLU A 123 4.79 -11.94 -8.25
C GLU A 123 5.70 -11.59 -7.04
N MET A 124 5.94 -12.56 -6.15
CA MET A 124 6.85 -12.40 -5.01
C MET A 124 8.32 -12.25 -5.41
N HIS A 125 8.71 -12.72 -6.60
CA HIS A 125 10.05 -12.51 -7.14
C HIS A 125 10.30 -11.04 -7.47
N ALA A 126 9.32 -10.30 -7.98
CA ALA A 126 9.53 -8.88 -8.29
C ALA A 126 9.81 -8.04 -7.04
N LEU A 127 9.27 -8.45 -5.89
CA LEU A 127 9.50 -7.77 -4.63
C LEU A 127 10.88 -8.04 -4.04
N GLN A 128 11.69 -8.95 -4.61
CA GLN A 128 12.97 -9.36 -4.04
C GLN A 128 13.95 -8.21 -3.77
N SER A 129 13.78 -7.07 -4.44
CA SER A 129 14.57 -5.86 -4.21
C SER A 129 14.23 -5.16 -2.88
N LEU A 130 13.09 -5.47 -2.27
CA LEU A 130 12.58 -4.87 -1.04
C LEU A 130 13.09 -5.60 0.21
N ASN A 131 14.38 -5.48 0.48
CA ASN A 131 15.04 -6.18 1.58
C ASN A 131 14.54 -5.80 2.99
N ALA A 132 13.81 -4.70 3.13
CA ALA A 132 13.26 -4.24 4.41
C ALA A 132 11.79 -4.63 4.61
N LEU A 133 11.20 -5.41 3.70
CA LEU A 133 9.78 -5.71 3.68
C LEU A 133 9.38 -6.55 4.90
N GLU A 134 8.46 -6.00 5.70
CA GLU A 134 7.96 -6.60 6.95
C GLU A 134 6.48 -7.04 6.81
N ALA A 135 5.71 -6.36 5.96
CA ALA A 135 4.30 -6.62 5.73
C ALA A 135 3.90 -6.42 4.27
N ILE A 136 3.02 -7.29 3.78
CA ILE A 136 2.34 -7.16 2.49
C ILE A 136 0.85 -7.40 2.65
N GLU A 137 0.09 -6.84 1.72
CA GLU A 137 -1.28 -7.22 1.50
C GLU A 137 -1.45 -7.90 0.14
N ILE A 138 -2.25 -8.97 0.13
CA ILE A 138 -2.59 -9.76 -1.04
C ILE A 138 -4.11 -9.67 -1.19
N ASP A 139 -4.54 -9.25 -2.36
CA ASP A 139 -5.94 -9.34 -2.73
C ASP A 139 -6.24 -10.72 -3.30
N THR A 140 -7.22 -11.39 -2.71
CA THR A 140 -7.63 -12.75 -3.08
C THR A 140 -8.81 -12.75 -4.04
N ASN A 141 -9.05 -11.64 -4.76
CA ASN A 141 -10.27 -11.48 -5.54
C ASN A 141 -10.17 -12.09 -6.95
N PRO A 142 -11.04 -13.07 -7.32
CA PRO A 142 -10.98 -13.79 -8.61
C PRO A 142 -11.38 -12.99 -9.84
N TRP A 143 -11.80 -11.74 -9.66
CA TRP A 143 -12.46 -10.94 -10.70
C TRP A 143 -11.53 -10.36 -11.76
N TYR A 144 -10.22 -10.59 -11.65
CA TYR A 144 -9.27 -10.18 -12.66
C TYR A 144 -8.97 -11.26 -13.72
N GLY A 145 -9.57 -12.45 -13.60
CA GLY A 145 -9.69 -13.41 -14.69
C GLY A 145 -10.85 -13.06 -15.62
N ASP A 146 -10.74 -13.45 -16.89
CA ASP A 146 -11.77 -13.28 -17.92
C ASP A 146 -13.20 -13.49 -17.36
N GLN A 147 -14.06 -12.48 -17.44
CA GLN A 147 -15.41 -12.46 -16.85
C GLN A 147 -16.23 -13.71 -17.25
N TYR A 148 -15.92 -14.30 -18.39
CA TYR A 148 -16.58 -15.50 -18.93
C TYR A 148 -16.13 -16.81 -18.26
N MET A 149 -15.00 -16.84 -17.56
CA MET A 149 -14.49 -18.03 -16.85
C MET A 149 -14.97 -18.13 -15.39
N LEU A 150 -15.57 -17.05 -14.88
CA LEU A 150 -15.96 -16.88 -13.47
C LEU A 150 -17.31 -17.50 -13.12
N GLU A 151 -18.24 -17.62 -14.08
CA GLU A 151 -19.59 -18.14 -13.83
C GLU A 151 -19.60 -19.63 -13.39
N ASN A 152 -18.51 -20.36 -13.62
CA ASN A 152 -18.38 -21.79 -13.29
C ASN A 152 -17.35 -22.11 -12.19
N ARG A 153 -16.66 -21.12 -11.61
CA ARG A 153 -15.59 -21.31 -10.59
C ARG A 153 -15.85 -20.56 -9.29
N VAL A 154 -17.10 -20.25 -8.97
CA VAL A 154 -17.52 -19.82 -7.63
C VAL A 154 -17.54 -21.01 -6.67
N SER A 155 -16.49 -21.85 -6.67
CA SER A 155 -16.18 -22.65 -5.50
C SER A 155 -15.32 -21.76 -4.62
N GLU A 156 -15.79 -21.55 -3.40
CA GLU A 156 -15.35 -20.65 -2.33
C GLU A 156 -13.91 -20.87 -1.82
N GLN A 157 -12.99 -21.33 -2.67
CA GLN A 157 -11.58 -21.43 -2.34
C GLN A 157 -10.95 -20.04 -2.40
N LEU A 158 -11.22 -19.26 -1.36
CA LEU A 158 -10.32 -18.18 -0.95
C LEU A 158 -8.91 -18.77 -0.85
N PHE A 159 -7.94 -18.08 -1.45
CA PHE A 159 -6.55 -18.50 -1.38
C PHE A 159 -6.15 -18.77 0.07
N SER A 160 -5.68 -19.99 0.35
CA SER A 160 -5.13 -20.39 1.63
C SER A 160 -3.67 -20.76 1.38
N PRO A 161 -2.70 -19.92 1.82
CA PRO A 161 -1.29 -20.16 1.55
C PRO A 161 -0.85 -21.50 2.15
N GLY A 162 -0.31 -22.37 1.29
CA GLY A 162 0.31 -23.62 1.72
C GLY A 162 1.67 -23.39 2.41
N CYS A 163 2.19 -24.44 3.04
CA CYS A 163 3.51 -24.40 3.68
C CYS A 163 4.65 -24.04 2.70
N SER A 164 4.52 -24.43 1.43
CA SER A 164 5.49 -24.13 0.37
C SER A 164 5.56 -22.63 0.06
N PHE A 165 4.42 -21.96 -0.06
CA PHE A 165 4.36 -20.50 -0.25
C PHE A 165 4.98 -19.76 0.94
N LEU A 166 4.64 -20.17 2.16
CA LEU A 166 5.22 -19.56 3.37
C LEU A 166 6.73 -19.81 3.44
N GLY A 167 7.20 -21.01 3.11
CA GLY A 167 8.64 -21.32 3.04
C GLY A 167 9.37 -20.47 2.00
N LEU A 168 8.78 -20.28 0.82
CA LEU A 168 9.34 -19.42 -0.21
C LEU A 168 9.42 -17.95 0.23
N ILE A 169 8.37 -17.46 0.88
CA ILE A 169 8.36 -16.12 1.47
C ILE A 169 9.50 -15.97 2.47
N GLU A 170 9.70 -16.95 3.34
CA GLU A 170 10.75 -16.89 4.35
C GLU A 170 12.16 -16.89 3.74
N GLU A 171 12.36 -17.67 2.67
CA GLU A 171 13.63 -17.73 1.95
C GLU A 171 13.95 -16.39 1.28
N ARG A 172 12.97 -15.78 0.60
CA ARG A 172 13.17 -14.59 -0.22
C ARG A 172 13.04 -13.29 0.56
N HIS A 173 12.20 -13.27 1.58
CA HIS A 173 11.84 -12.09 2.38
C HIS A 173 11.99 -12.40 3.87
N PRO A 174 13.23 -12.51 4.38
CA PRO A 174 13.47 -12.98 5.75
C PRO A 174 12.89 -12.08 6.84
N PHE A 175 12.61 -10.81 6.53
CA PHE A 175 11.97 -9.86 7.44
C PHE A 175 10.44 -9.85 7.34
N LEU A 176 9.86 -10.50 6.32
CA LEU A 176 8.42 -10.55 6.16
C LEU A 176 7.81 -11.36 7.29
N ARG A 177 6.93 -10.70 8.05
CA ARG A 177 6.31 -11.25 9.26
C ARG A 177 4.80 -11.14 9.25
N ARG A 178 4.23 -10.40 8.29
CA ARG A 178 2.79 -10.19 8.15
C ARG A 178 2.35 -10.31 6.71
N VAL A 179 1.31 -11.09 6.47
CA VAL A 179 0.61 -11.16 5.19
C VAL A 179 -0.88 -10.97 5.47
N ILE A 180 -1.47 -9.92 4.89
CA ILE A 180 -2.90 -9.67 4.98
C ILE A 180 -3.54 -10.21 3.70
N LEU A 181 -4.51 -11.11 3.84
CA LEU A 181 -5.37 -11.55 2.76
C LEU A 181 -6.70 -10.80 2.87
N SER A 182 -7.04 -10.04 1.84
CA SER A 182 -8.27 -9.24 1.81
C SER A 182 -8.96 -9.30 0.46
N THR A 183 -10.17 -8.75 0.39
CA THR A 183 -11.00 -8.68 -0.83
C THR A 183 -11.37 -7.24 -1.16
N ARG A 184 -10.38 -6.33 -1.14
CA ARG A 184 -10.59 -4.86 -1.28
C ARG A 184 -11.47 -4.48 -2.47
N HIS A 185 -11.38 -5.19 -3.59
CA HIS A 185 -12.08 -4.85 -4.84
C HIS A 185 -13.55 -5.25 -4.90
N LEU A 186 -14.02 -6.13 -4.00
CA LEU A 186 -15.44 -6.46 -3.91
C LEU A 186 -16.27 -5.32 -3.31
N ILE A 187 -15.60 -4.33 -2.70
CA ILE A 187 -16.21 -3.24 -1.97
C ILE A 187 -16.61 -2.11 -2.93
N ARG A 188 -17.55 -2.41 -3.83
CA ARG A 188 -18.34 -1.37 -4.51
C ARG A 188 -19.35 -0.81 -3.51
N ARG A 189 -19.19 0.47 -3.11
CA ARG A 189 -20.11 1.40 -2.41
C ARG A 189 -20.89 0.94 -1.16
N ASP A 190 -21.15 -0.35 -0.97
CA ASP A 190 -21.92 -0.95 0.11
C ASP A 190 -21.13 -2.13 0.72
N SER A 191 -19.92 -1.87 1.24
CA SER A 191 -19.23 -2.89 2.04
C SER A 191 -20.13 -3.28 3.22
N PRO A 192 -20.31 -4.56 3.53
CA PRO A 192 -20.65 -4.92 4.89
C PRO A 192 -19.50 -4.44 5.77
N LYS A 193 -19.82 -3.66 6.80
CA LYS A 193 -18.89 -3.27 7.88
C LYS A 193 -18.28 -4.49 8.59
N ASP A 194 -18.85 -5.66 8.32
CA ASP A 194 -18.49 -6.96 8.88
C ASP A 194 -17.60 -7.78 7.93
N ALA A 195 -17.08 -7.19 6.85
CA ALA A 195 -16.09 -7.86 6.02
C ALA A 195 -14.87 -8.26 6.87
N LEU A 196 -14.44 -9.51 6.71
CA LEU A 196 -13.27 -10.04 7.41
C LEU A 196 -12.10 -10.18 6.44
N SER A 197 -10.91 -9.98 6.98
CA SER A 197 -9.63 -10.31 6.33
C SER A 197 -8.96 -11.43 7.11
N THR A 198 -8.01 -12.11 6.48
CA THR A 198 -7.15 -13.08 7.19
C THR A 198 -5.78 -12.46 7.37
N LEU A 199 -5.33 -12.35 8.62
CA LEU A 199 -3.97 -11.95 8.95
C LEU A 199 -3.14 -13.20 9.24
N TRP A 200 -2.06 -13.36 8.50
CA TRP A 200 -1.00 -14.31 8.80
C TRP A 200 0.15 -13.58 9.48
N GLU A 201 0.54 -14.01 10.67
CA GLU A 201 1.68 -13.45 11.41
C GLU A 201 2.74 -14.51 11.73
N LYS A 202 4.01 -14.11 11.67
CA LYS A 202 5.14 -14.93 12.09
C LYS A 202 5.66 -14.51 13.46
N ARG A 203 5.50 -15.38 14.46
CA ARG A 203 6.09 -15.25 15.82
C ARG A 203 6.89 -16.48 16.20
N GLY A 204 7.75 -16.92 15.27
CA GLY A 204 8.40 -18.23 15.27
C GLY A 204 7.84 -19.08 14.14
N THR A 205 6.58 -19.48 14.25
CA THR A 205 5.80 -20.12 13.18
C THR A 205 4.74 -19.17 12.64
N TRP A 206 4.29 -19.40 11.41
CA TRP A 206 3.14 -18.69 10.84
C TRP A 206 1.84 -19.16 11.48
N THR A 207 1.01 -18.21 11.87
CA THR A 207 -0.35 -18.45 12.38
C THR A 207 -1.33 -17.55 11.67
N SER A 208 -2.51 -18.05 11.33
CA SER A 208 -3.58 -17.28 10.72
C SER A 208 -4.64 -16.89 11.75
N THR A 209 -5.22 -15.71 11.59
CA THR A 209 -6.33 -15.23 12.42
C THR A 209 -7.26 -14.37 11.57
N MET A 210 -8.56 -14.52 11.79
CA MET A 210 -9.56 -13.66 11.16
C MET A 210 -9.57 -12.30 11.86
N VAL A 211 -9.50 -11.22 11.08
CA VAL A 211 -9.47 -9.84 11.58
C VAL A 211 -10.53 -9.01 10.87
N PRO A 212 -11.00 -7.91 11.48
CA PRO A 212 -11.83 -6.95 10.77
C PRO A 212 -11.11 -6.42 9.54
N TYR A 213 -11.86 -6.15 8.47
CA TYR A 213 -11.33 -5.40 7.35
C TYR A 213 -10.80 -4.03 7.81
N LEU A 214 -9.58 -3.70 7.39
CA LEU A 214 -8.94 -2.41 7.67
C LEU A 214 -8.75 -1.63 6.37
N GLU A 215 -9.20 -0.39 6.35
CA GLU A 215 -8.86 0.53 5.27
C GLU A 215 -7.36 0.85 5.33
N TYR A 216 -6.76 1.24 4.20
CA TYR A 216 -5.35 1.62 4.18
C TYR A 216 -5.03 2.73 5.18
N TRP A 217 -5.95 3.67 5.36
CA TRP A 217 -5.78 4.73 6.36
C TRP A 217 -5.69 4.16 7.79
N ASP A 218 -6.56 3.21 8.13
CA ASP A 218 -6.52 2.53 9.43
C ASP A 218 -5.19 1.78 9.64
N ILE A 219 -4.71 1.12 8.59
CA ILE A 219 -3.41 0.43 8.63
C ILE A 219 -2.28 1.43 8.88
N LEU A 220 -2.23 2.56 8.16
CA LEU A 220 -1.21 3.60 8.36
C LEU A 220 -1.26 4.23 9.76
N CYS A 221 -2.46 4.33 10.34
CA CYS A 221 -2.71 4.79 11.69
C CYS A 221 -2.43 3.73 12.78
N GLY A 222 -1.91 2.56 12.40
CA GLY A 222 -1.48 1.51 13.32
C GLY A 222 -2.62 0.66 13.88
N SER A 223 -3.79 0.61 13.23
CA SER A 223 -4.89 -0.26 13.66
C SER A 223 -4.51 -1.75 13.57
N LEU A 224 -3.64 -2.13 12.64
CA LEU A 224 -3.13 -3.49 12.51
C LEU A 224 -2.34 -3.94 13.75
N ASP A 225 -1.59 -3.04 14.39
CA ASP A 225 -0.78 -3.35 15.59
C ASP A 225 -1.61 -3.51 16.86
N LYS A 226 -2.91 -3.20 16.80
CA LYS A 226 -3.84 -3.27 17.95
C LYS A 226 -4.68 -4.55 17.94
N LEU A 227 -4.56 -5.37 16.90
CA LEU A 227 -5.21 -6.67 16.76
C LEU A 227 -4.41 -7.76 17.49
#